data_AF-A0A1F3CGU3-F1
#
_entry.id   AF-A0A1F3CGU3-F1
#
_cell.length_a   1.000
_cell.length_b   1.000
_cell.length_c   1.000
_cell.angle_alpha   90.00
_cell.angle_beta   90.00
_cell.angle_gamma   90.00
#
_symmetry.space_group_name_H-M   'P 1'
#
loop_
_entity.id
_entity.type
_entity.pdbx_description
1 polymer ?
#
loop_
_entity_poly.entity_id
_entity_poly.type
_entity_poly.pdbx_seq_one_letter_code
_entity_poly.pdbx_strand_id
1 'polypeptide(L)'
;MKTFISLTFITEILIFNFSVFSQNGCPNANFSFQDFTNWQGYTGTYDSCCYTPGIVPGRHTIMNVPGTDHNTDNMLSVLPPGLSVGARLGNQSVGAEAERLVYSFTIDSSNAIFYYWYAVVLEDPSHSQLEQPKFNIELQTSGSSVGLCGSYYIVSGGSIPGFQSFGSIRWKDWALVGIDLSPFIGQSISFEFTTYDCAQSGHFGYAYLSCGCDSNKIHVNYTQNYDQVTLTAPFGFEYLWDTGDTTMSITINNPVPGTVYTCLLTSITGCVSYLSATILLPVEVNTILLAESNVYPNPTNNKFFIKIPETNNSITYTYTLYGINNQVVIENKGKGNEFEINTSNIAKGNYILIIQTSTKNKYKSKIIVN
;
A
#
# COMPACT_ATOMS: atom_id res chain seq x y z
N MET A 1 53.89 -9.27 33.16
CA MET A 1 53.13 -10.01 32.14
C MET A 1 51.69 -9.49 32.23
N LYS A 2 51.29 -8.57 31.34
CA LYS A 2 50.01 -7.86 31.40
C LYS A 2 48.96 -8.70 30.65
N THR A 3 47.91 -9.11 31.35
CA THR A 3 46.80 -9.91 30.82
C THR A 3 45.89 -9.02 29.98
N PHE A 4 45.79 -9.27 28.68
CA PHE A 4 44.81 -8.63 27.80
C PHE A 4 43.47 -9.36 27.92
N ILE A 5 42.42 -8.65 28.33
CA ILE A 5 41.04 -9.13 28.27
C ILE A 5 40.51 -8.73 26.88
N SER A 6 40.22 -9.73 26.05
CA SER A 6 39.56 -9.55 24.76
C SER A 6 38.06 -9.36 25.01
N LEU A 7 37.55 -8.17 24.68
CA LEU A 7 36.11 -7.89 24.66
C LEU A 7 35.59 -8.22 23.27
N THR A 8 34.84 -9.31 23.15
CA THR A 8 34.12 -9.67 21.92
C THR A 8 32.81 -8.89 21.90
N PHE A 9 32.70 -7.91 21.00
CA PHE A 9 31.43 -7.24 20.70
C PHE A 9 30.57 -8.19 19.85
N ILE A 10 29.46 -8.67 20.41
CA ILE A 10 28.41 -9.37 19.66
C ILE A 10 27.51 -8.29 19.07
N THR A 11 27.64 -8.03 17.78
CA THR A 11 26.69 -7.24 17.00
C THR A 11 25.43 -8.06 16.76
N GLU A 12 24.34 -7.75 17.45
CA GLU A 12 23.03 -8.25 17.12
C GLU A 12 22.57 -7.63 15.79
N ILE A 13 22.47 -8.47 14.75
CA ILE A 13 21.84 -8.09 13.49
C ILE A 13 20.33 -8.09 13.73
N LEU A 14 19.75 -6.89 13.83
CA LEU A 14 18.31 -6.67 13.76
C LEU A 14 17.83 -7.03 12.35
N ILE A 15 17.30 -8.24 12.18
CA ILE A 15 16.60 -8.63 10.95
C ILE A 15 15.21 -8.00 11.01
N PHE A 16 15.06 -6.83 10.35
CA PHE A 16 13.74 -6.35 9.99
C PHE A 16 13.16 -7.31 8.95
N ASN A 17 12.15 -8.09 9.35
CA ASN A 17 11.28 -8.76 8.39
C ASN A 17 10.53 -7.67 7.63
N PHE A 18 11.04 -7.28 6.47
CA PHE A 18 10.26 -6.49 5.52
C PHE A 18 9.17 -7.39 4.96
N SER A 19 7.94 -7.14 5.40
CA SER A 19 6.75 -7.64 4.72
C SER A 19 6.79 -7.12 3.29
N VAL A 20 7.00 -8.02 2.32
CA VAL A 20 6.75 -7.71 0.92
C VAL A 20 5.24 -7.49 0.82
N PHE A 21 4.81 -6.23 0.81
CA PHE A 21 3.41 -5.91 0.54
C PHE A 21 3.09 -6.40 -0.86
N SER A 22 2.24 -7.43 -0.95
CA SER A 22 1.57 -7.80 -2.19
C SER A 22 0.85 -6.55 -2.70
N GLN A 23 1.22 -6.05 -3.88
CA GLN A 23 0.55 -4.92 -4.55
C GLN A 23 -0.82 -5.34 -5.08
N ASN A 24 -1.70 -5.81 -4.20
CA ASN A 24 -3.11 -5.99 -4.51
C ASN A 24 -3.69 -4.60 -4.77
N GLY A 25 -3.76 -4.22 -6.05
CA GLY A 25 -4.34 -2.93 -6.45
C GLY A 25 -3.62 -2.27 -7.62
N CYS A 26 -2.28 -2.31 -7.63
CA CYS A 26 -1.45 -1.61 -8.62
C CYS A 26 -0.19 -2.42 -8.99
N PRO A 27 -0.32 -3.47 -9.81
CA PRO A 27 0.79 -4.34 -10.15
C PRO A 27 1.91 -3.60 -10.89
N ASN A 28 3.14 -3.75 -10.39
CA ASN A 28 4.36 -3.14 -10.96
C ASN A 28 4.37 -1.60 -10.99
N ALA A 29 3.50 -0.91 -10.25
CA ALA A 29 3.58 0.55 -10.09
C ALA A 29 4.91 0.99 -9.44
N ASN A 30 5.51 0.14 -8.62
CA ASN A 30 6.82 0.36 -8.01
C ASN A 30 8.01 -0.19 -8.83
N PHE A 31 7.79 -0.68 -10.06
CA PHE A 31 8.83 -1.31 -10.89
C PHE A 31 9.46 -2.59 -10.31
N SER A 32 8.79 -3.29 -9.38
CA SER A 32 9.27 -4.54 -8.77
C SER A 32 9.55 -5.69 -9.75
N PHE A 33 8.98 -5.66 -10.96
CA PHE A 33 9.29 -6.64 -12.00
C PHE A 33 10.61 -6.32 -12.73
N GLN A 34 11.26 -5.21 -12.38
CA GLN A 34 12.49 -4.70 -13.00
C GLN A 34 12.33 -4.43 -14.51
N ASP A 35 11.12 -4.06 -14.90
CA ASP A 35 10.74 -3.69 -16.25
C ASP A 35 9.60 -2.65 -16.21
N PHE A 36 9.12 -2.27 -17.40
CA PHE A 36 8.00 -1.34 -17.57
C PHE A 36 6.67 -2.05 -17.84
N THR A 37 6.51 -3.31 -17.38
CA THR A 37 5.22 -4.00 -17.47
C THR A 37 4.13 -3.16 -16.75
N ASN A 38 2.95 -3.03 -17.36
CA ASN A 38 1.84 -2.15 -16.92
C ASN A 38 2.09 -0.63 -17.05
N TRP A 39 3.23 -0.22 -17.59
CA TRP A 39 3.51 1.18 -17.92
C TRP A 39 3.48 1.40 -19.43
N GLN A 40 3.03 2.58 -19.85
CA GLN A 40 3.16 3.04 -21.22
C GLN A 40 4.16 4.18 -21.28
N GLY A 41 5.22 4.01 -22.07
CA GLY A 41 6.20 5.07 -22.34
C GLY A 41 5.84 5.88 -23.56
N TYR A 42 6.21 7.14 -23.57
CA TYR A 42 6.14 8.01 -24.73
C TYR A 42 7.36 8.93 -24.79
N THR A 43 7.74 9.34 -25.98
CA THR A 43 8.71 10.40 -26.22
C THR A 43 8.13 11.50 -27.10
N GLY A 44 8.75 12.67 -27.02
CA GLY A 44 8.46 13.83 -27.84
C GLY A 44 9.54 14.88 -27.71
N THR A 45 9.18 16.11 -28.05
CA THR A 45 10.00 17.31 -27.86
C THR A 45 9.32 18.27 -26.91
N TYR A 46 10.02 19.33 -26.50
CA TYR A 46 9.50 20.38 -25.63
C TYR A 46 8.12 20.90 -26.06
N ASP A 47 7.99 21.26 -27.35
CA ASP A 47 6.78 21.84 -27.93
C ASP A 47 5.72 20.80 -28.31
N SER A 48 6.10 19.52 -28.44
CA SER A 48 5.23 18.45 -28.94
C SER A 48 5.41 17.17 -28.14
N CYS A 49 5.19 17.29 -26.83
CA CYS A 49 5.22 16.14 -25.91
C CYS A 49 3.82 15.61 -25.60
N CYS A 50 3.60 14.30 -25.57
CA CYS A 50 4.50 13.22 -25.97
C CYS A 50 3.67 12.21 -26.76
N TYR A 51 3.80 12.26 -28.09
CA TYR A 51 2.93 11.53 -29.02
C TYR A 51 3.57 10.28 -29.62
N THR A 52 4.86 10.03 -29.39
CA THR A 52 5.55 8.85 -29.92
C THR A 52 5.52 7.73 -28.88
N PRO A 53 4.70 6.68 -29.04
CA PRO A 53 4.60 5.60 -28.06
C PRO A 53 5.85 4.71 -28.07
N GLY A 54 6.24 4.24 -26.88
CA GLY A 54 7.30 3.25 -26.69
C GLY A 54 8.22 3.55 -25.51
N ILE A 55 8.76 2.49 -24.92
CA ILE A 55 9.86 2.57 -23.97
C ILE A 55 11.16 2.69 -24.76
N VAL A 56 11.92 3.76 -24.51
CA VAL A 56 13.20 4.03 -25.17
C VAL A 56 14.34 3.87 -24.16
N PRO A 57 15.26 2.90 -24.34
CA PRO A 57 16.39 2.70 -23.44
C PRO A 57 17.20 3.99 -23.23
N GLY A 58 17.57 4.28 -21.98
CA GLY A 58 18.31 5.48 -21.60
C GLY A 58 17.42 6.69 -21.29
N ARG A 59 16.29 6.82 -21.99
CA ARG A 59 15.23 7.84 -21.74
C ARG A 59 14.16 7.35 -20.77
N HIS A 60 13.96 6.03 -20.75
CA HIS A 60 13.18 5.31 -19.75
C HIS A 60 14.10 4.22 -19.20
N THR A 61 14.52 4.34 -17.94
CA THR A 61 15.55 3.49 -17.37
C THR A 61 15.10 2.90 -16.05
N ILE A 62 15.16 1.57 -15.90
CA ILE A 62 14.96 0.94 -14.59
C ILE A 62 16.21 1.17 -13.73
N MET A 63 15.98 1.66 -12.52
CA MET A 63 17.01 1.84 -11.51
C MET A 63 16.86 0.72 -10.49
N ASN A 64 17.80 -0.23 -10.47
CA ASN A 64 17.80 -1.39 -9.56
C ASN A 64 19.16 -1.65 -8.91
N VAL A 65 20.11 -0.74 -9.11
CA VAL A 65 21.44 -0.78 -8.51
C VAL A 65 21.58 0.45 -7.61
N PRO A 66 21.93 0.29 -6.32
CA PRO A 66 22.20 1.41 -5.43
C PRO A 66 23.31 2.31 -6.00
N GLY A 67 23.12 3.62 -5.88
CA GLY A 67 24.04 4.62 -6.38
C GLY A 67 23.54 6.04 -6.15
N THR A 68 24.32 7.00 -6.59
CA THR A 68 24.04 8.43 -6.46
C THR A 68 24.08 9.11 -7.81
N ASP A 69 23.29 10.18 -7.95
CA ASP A 69 23.25 10.99 -9.16
C ASP A 69 24.47 11.92 -9.23
N HIS A 70 25.29 11.74 -10.25
CA HIS A 70 26.54 12.50 -10.42
C HIS A 70 26.32 14.00 -10.61
N ASN A 71 25.20 14.42 -11.22
CA ASN A 71 24.92 15.84 -11.46
C ASN A 71 24.58 16.59 -10.16
N THR A 72 24.25 15.86 -9.09
CA THR A 72 23.87 16.41 -7.79
C THR A 72 25.04 16.46 -6.79
N ASP A 73 26.28 16.53 -7.29
CA ASP A 73 27.50 16.32 -6.46
C ASP A 73 27.46 14.98 -5.71
N ASN A 74 26.81 13.98 -6.30
CA ASN A 74 26.57 12.65 -5.70
C ASN A 74 25.72 12.67 -4.41
N MET A 75 24.90 13.71 -4.20
CA MET A 75 24.07 13.84 -2.99
C MET A 75 22.71 13.15 -3.11
N LEU A 76 22.14 13.05 -4.32
CA LEU A 76 20.85 12.40 -4.54
C LEU A 76 21.03 10.90 -4.76
N SER A 77 20.36 10.07 -3.96
CA SER A 77 20.23 8.63 -4.22
C SER A 77 19.40 8.38 -5.48
N VAL A 78 19.83 7.46 -6.35
CA VAL A 78 19.05 7.05 -7.53
C VAL A 78 17.91 6.08 -7.21
N LEU A 79 17.88 5.57 -5.97
CA LEU A 79 16.81 4.71 -5.46
C LEU A 79 16.01 5.42 -4.36
N PRO A 80 14.69 5.20 -4.27
CA PRO A 80 13.86 5.77 -3.23
C PRO A 80 14.28 5.25 -1.83
N PRO A 81 14.08 6.04 -0.76
CA PRO A 81 14.35 5.59 0.61
C PRO A 81 13.60 4.29 0.92
N GLY A 82 14.33 3.26 1.36
CA GLY A 82 13.76 1.97 1.75
C GLY A 82 13.31 1.08 0.59
N LEU A 83 13.49 1.48 -0.67
CA LEU A 83 13.16 0.69 -1.86
C LEU A 83 14.42 0.32 -2.64
N SER A 84 14.40 -0.86 -3.28
CA SER A 84 15.53 -1.40 -4.06
C SER A 84 15.39 -1.18 -5.57
N VAL A 85 14.27 -0.59 -6.00
CA VAL A 85 13.96 -0.38 -7.41
C VAL A 85 13.14 0.89 -7.62
N GLY A 86 13.30 1.51 -8.78
CA GLY A 86 12.53 2.64 -9.29
C GLY A 86 12.78 2.80 -10.79
N ALA A 87 12.34 3.91 -11.36
CA ALA A 87 12.67 4.27 -12.73
C ALA A 87 13.20 5.70 -12.81
N ARG A 88 14.16 5.94 -13.70
CA ARG A 88 14.51 7.26 -14.20
C ARG A 88 13.73 7.53 -15.49
N LEU A 89 13.01 8.63 -15.49
CA LEU A 89 12.32 9.21 -16.64
C LEU A 89 13.12 10.41 -17.15
N GLY A 90 13.43 10.42 -18.44
CA GLY A 90 14.37 11.38 -19.01
C GLY A 90 15.82 10.94 -18.86
N ASN A 91 16.71 11.83 -19.29
CA ASN A 91 18.14 11.57 -19.34
C ASN A 91 18.95 12.87 -19.21
N GLN A 92 20.27 12.74 -19.22
CA GLN A 92 21.20 13.88 -19.05
C GLN A 92 21.64 14.52 -20.38
N SER A 93 21.14 14.01 -21.51
CA SER A 93 21.38 14.62 -22.82
C SER A 93 20.50 15.83 -22.99
N VAL A 94 20.94 16.73 -23.85
CA VAL A 94 20.16 17.91 -24.24
C VAL A 94 19.57 17.67 -25.62
N GLY A 95 18.43 18.27 -25.91
CA GLY A 95 17.88 18.21 -27.27
C GLY A 95 16.44 18.70 -27.39
N ALA A 96 15.97 19.46 -26.39
CA ALA A 96 14.56 19.74 -26.21
C ALA A 96 13.74 18.44 -26.16
N GLU A 97 14.31 17.37 -25.59
CA GLU A 97 13.67 16.09 -25.43
C GLU A 97 12.55 16.17 -24.37
N ALA A 98 11.53 15.34 -24.53
CA ALA A 98 10.52 15.12 -23.51
C ALA A 98 10.12 13.65 -23.44
N GLU A 99 9.85 13.15 -22.24
CA GLU A 99 9.49 11.76 -21.98
C GLU A 99 8.26 11.69 -21.08
N ARG A 100 7.43 10.68 -21.28
CA ARG A 100 6.27 10.42 -20.42
C ARG A 100 6.15 8.96 -20.06
N LEU A 101 5.85 8.70 -18.79
CA LEU A 101 5.36 7.42 -18.31
C LEU A 101 3.91 7.56 -17.87
N VAL A 102 3.06 6.67 -18.37
CA VAL A 102 1.64 6.59 -18.03
C VAL A 102 1.36 5.27 -17.32
N TYR A 103 0.73 5.35 -16.15
CA TYR A 103 0.22 4.20 -15.42
C TYR A 103 -1.29 4.32 -15.27
N SER A 104 -2.03 3.32 -15.75
CA SER A 104 -3.49 3.34 -15.77
C SER A 104 -4.07 2.15 -15.01
N PHE A 105 -5.12 2.40 -14.24
CA PHE A 105 -5.83 1.35 -13.52
C PHE A 105 -7.28 1.77 -13.22
N THR A 106 -8.11 0.78 -12.92
CA THR A 106 -9.47 1.01 -12.40
C THR A 106 -9.44 1.05 -10.88
N ILE A 107 -10.08 2.06 -10.31
CA ILE A 107 -10.08 2.28 -8.87
C ILE A 107 -11.17 1.41 -8.23
N ASP A 108 -10.79 0.70 -7.18
CA ASP A 108 -11.67 -0.02 -6.28
C ASP A 108 -11.28 0.23 -4.81
N SER A 109 -11.97 -0.42 -3.88
CA SER A 109 -11.75 -0.21 -2.45
C SER A 109 -10.35 -0.62 -1.93
N SER A 110 -9.61 -1.44 -2.68
CA SER A 110 -8.28 -1.92 -2.34
C SER A 110 -7.14 -1.02 -2.80
N ASN A 111 -7.39 -0.11 -3.75
CA ASN A 111 -6.39 0.79 -4.33
C ASN A 111 -6.83 2.27 -4.36
N ALA A 112 -7.79 2.62 -3.50
CA ALA A 112 -8.35 3.97 -3.39
C ALA A 112 -7.38 5.02 -2.82
N ILE A 113 -6.16 4.64 -2.44
CA ILE A 113 -5.02 5.54 -2.24
C ILE A 113 -3.96 5.20 -3.27
N PHE A 114 -3.50 6.21 -4.00
CA PHE A 114 -2.29 6.12 -4.82
C PHE A 114 -1.21 6.97 -4.19
N TYR A 115 0.00 6.44 -4.07
CA TYR A 115 1.16 7.21 -3.64
C TYR A 115 2.31 7.08 -4.63
N TYR A 116 3.10 8.14 -4.74
CA TYR A 116 4.30 8.15 -5.57
C TYR A 116 5.46 8.81 -4.84
N TRP A 117 6.59 8.14 -4.92
CA TRP A 117 7.90 8.71 -4.66
C TRP A 117 8.39 9.41 -5.92
N TYR A 118 8.93 10.61 -5.76
CA TYR A 118 9.63 11.29 -6.84
C TYR A 118 10.85 12.06 -6.35
N ALA A 119 11.88 12.10 -7.18
CA ALA A 119 13.01 13.03 -7.08
C ALA A 119 13.25 13.63 -8.46
N VAL A 120 13.79 14.84 -8.54
CA VAL A 120 13.91 15.58 -9.82
C VAL A 120 15.25 16.26 -9.90
N VAL A 121 15.88 16.22 -11.07
CA VAL A 121 17.12 16.93 -11.38
C VAL A 121 16.87 17.77 -12.63
N LEU A 122 17.00 19.09 -12.48
CA LEU A 122 16.84 20.06 -13.55
C LEU A 122 18.09 20.90 -13.65
N GLU A 123 18.50 21.19 -14.88
CA GLU A 123 19.48 22.26 -15.11
C GLU A 123 18.76 23.61 -15.19
N ASP A 124 19.30 24.63 -14.52
CA ASP A 124 18.73 25.99 -14.38
C ASP A 124 19.60 27.01 -15.14
N PRO A 125 19.31 27.23 -16.43
CA PRO A 125 19.94 28.26 -17.25
C PRO A 125 19.28 29.63 -17.13
N SER A 126 19.92 30.63 -17.75
CA SER A 126 19.35 31.97 -17.92
C SER A 126 18.40 32.06 -19.12
N HIS A 127 17.18 31.55 -19.00
CA HIS A 127 16.05 31.86 -19.90
C HIS A 127 14.71 31.94 -19.17
N SER A 128 13.63 32.31 -19.87
CA SER A 128 12.31 32.50 -19.26
C SER A 128 11.76 31.19 -18.70
N GLN A 129 10.90 31.26 -17.68
CA GLN A 129 10.29 30.06 -17.06
C GLN A 129 9.55 29.16 -18.06
N LEU A 130 8.99 29.73 -19.14
CA LEU A 130 8.29 28.97 -20.19
C LEU A 130 9.20 28.18 -21.11
N GLU A 131 10.51 28.35 -21.01
CA GLU A 131 11.52 27.63 -21.79
C GLU A 131 12.31 26.66 -20.91
N GLN A 132 12.09 26.68 -19.60
CA GLN A 132 12.86 25.90 -18.63
C GLN A 132 12.59 24.40 -18.68
N PRO A 133 13.62 23.57 -18.36
CA PRO A 133 13.39 22.17 -18.02
C PRO A 133 12.34 22.08 -16.91
N LYS A 134 11.48 21.07 -17.01
CA LYS A 134 10.32 20.94 -16.12
C LYS A 134 9.92 19.49 -15.93
N PHE A 135 9.23 19.24 -14.82
CA PHE A 135 8.65 17.96 -14.48
C PHE A 135 7.18 18.15 -14.09
N ASN A 136 6.32 17.37 -14.73
CA ASN A 136 4.88 17.45 -14.57
C ASN A 136 4.33 16.10 -14.12
N ILE A 137 3.41 16.14 -13.17
CA ILE A 137 2.58 15.01 -12.77
C ILE A 137 1.14 15.41 -13.01
N GLU A 138 0.39 14.60 -13.75
CA GLU A 138 -1.01 14.82 -14.00
C GLU A 138 -1.83 13.54 -13.83
N LEU A 139 -2.91 13.64 -13.07
CA LEU A 139 -3.95 12.64 -12.94
C LEU A 139 -5.09 12.98 -13.89
N GLN A 140 -5.41 12.06 -14.79
CA GLN A 140 -6.51 12.19 -15.73
C GLN A 140 -7.60 11.15 -15.50
N THR A 141 -8.85 11.57 -15.65
CA THR A 141 -10.04 10.70 -15.76
C THR A 141 -10.72 10.95 -17.11
N SER A 142 -10.97 9.90 -17.89
CA SER A 142 -11.64 10.01 -19.20
C SER A 142 -11.04 11.09 -20.13
N GLY A 143 -9.72 11.30 -20.07
CA GLY A 143 -9.00 12.32 -20.86
C GLY A 143 -9.11 13.77 -20.33
N SER A 144 -9.62 13.97 -19.12
CA SER A 144 -9.72 15.28 -18.46
C SER A 144 -8.93 15.29 -17.15
N SER A 145 -8.20 16.38 -16.90
CA SER A 145 -7.45 16.60 -15.67
C SER A 145 -8.37 16.58 -14.45
N VAL A 146 -7.96 15.89 -13.38
CA VAL A 146 -8.73 15.77 -12.13
C VAL A 146 -8.65 17.04 -11.27
N GLY A 147 -7.93 18.07 -11.72
CA GLY A 147 -7.82 19.38 -11.06
C GLY A 147 -6.68 19.44 -10.04
N LEU A 148 -6.73 20.42 -9.12
CA LEU A 148 -5.61 20.81 -8.25
C LEU A 148 -5.02 19.66 -7.41
N CYS A 149 -5.84 18.69 -6.98
CA CYS A 149 -5.37 17.54 -6.20
C CYS A 149 -4.62 16.49 -7.03
N GLY A 150 -4.80 16.54 -8.35
CA GLY A 150 -4.26 15.58 -9.31
C GLY A 150 -3.11 16.14 -10.15
N SER A 151 -2.67 17.38 -9.93
CA SER A 151 -1.66 18.00 -10.78
C SER A 151 -0.55 18.64 -9.96
N TYR A 152 0.71 18.40 -10.33
CA TYR A 152 1.88 19.03 -9.75
C TYR A 152 2.89 19.39 -10.83
N TYR A 153 3.38 20.64 -10.80
CA TYR A 153 4.24 21.21 -11.84
C TYR A 153 5.48 21.80 -11.20
N ILE A 154 6.64 21.37 -11.68
CA ILE A 154 7.95 21.88 -11.26
C ILE A 154 8.64 22.44 -12.49
N VAL A 155 9.09 23.68 -12.38
CA VAL A 155 9.86 24.36 -13.42
C VAL A 155 11.21 24.76 -12.84
N SER A 156 12.28 24.59 -13.60
CA SER A 156 13.63 24.95 -13.18
C SER A 156 13.74 26.45 -12.86
N GLY A 157 14.58 26.81 -11.89
CA GLY A 157 14.75 28.19 -11.43
C GLY A 157 15.65 28.31 -10.19
N GLY A 158 16.16 29.53 -9.98
CA GLY A 158 17.15 29.79 -8.91
C GLY A 158 16.66 29.60 -7.47
N SER A 159 15.33 29.61 -7.24
CA SER A 159 14.73 29.56 -5.89
C SER A 159 13.47 28.70 -5.85
N ILE A 160 13.56 27.43 -6.26
CA ILE A 160 12.44 26.49 -6.14
C ILE A 160 12.32 26.02 -4.67
N PRO A 161 11.17 26.18 -4.00
CA PRO A 161 11.02 25.76 -2.60
C PRO A 161 11.32 24.26 -2.41
N GLY A 162 12.18 23.95 -1.44
CA GLY A 162 12.58 22.58 -1.13
C GLY A 162 13.53 21.93 -2.13
N PHE A 163 14.15 22.71 -3.03
CA PHE A 163 15.23 22.25 -3.91
C PHE A 163 16.60 22.65 -3.36
N GLN A 164 17.58 21.82 -3.65
CA GLN A 164 19.00 22.05 -3.44
C GLN A 164 19.65 22.57 -4.74
N SER A 165 20.87 23.09 -4.63
CA SER A 165 21.59 23.69 -5.76
C SER A 165 23.07 23.34 -5.76
N PHE A 166 23.60 23.06 -6.95
CA PHE A 166 25.03 22.83 -7.22
C PHE A 166 25.36 23.34 -8.63
N GLY A 167 26.07 24.46 -8.73
CA GLY A 167 26.27 25.12 -10.03
C GLY A 167 24.94 25.52 -10.69
N SER A 168 24.73 25.11 -11.94
CA SER A 168 23.45 25.25 -12.66
C SER A 168 22.42 24.19 -12.27
N ILE A 169 22.78 23.15 -11.52
CA ILE A 169 21.85 22.07 -11.18
C ILE A 169 20.94 22.48 -10.02
N ARG A 170 19.66 22.16 -10.16
CA ARG A 170 18.62 22.23 -9.14
C ARG A 170 18.05 20.84 -8.98
N TRP A 171 18.02 20.32 -7.76
CA TRP A 171 17.37 19.03 -7.53
C TRP A 171 16.53 19.01 -6.29
N LYS A 172 15.57 18.09 -6.28
CA LYS A 172 14.77 17.75 -5.12
C LYS A 172 15.12 16.34 -4.68
N ASP A 173 15.38 16.17 -3.39
CA ASP A 173 15.45 14.84 -2.80
C ASP A 173 14.11 14.11 -2.90
N TRP A 174 14.14 12.81 -2.68
CA TRP A 174 12.95 11.97 -2.68
C TRP A 174 11.86 12.53 -1.77
N ALA A 175 10.71 12.80 -2.36
CA ALA A 175 9.48 13.15 -1.65
C ALA A 175 8.41 12.11 -1.96
N LEU A 176 7.56 11.85 -0.98
CA LEU A 176 6.44 10.94 -1.07
C LEU A 176 5.14 11.74 -1.05
N VAL A 177 4.25 11.45 -2.00
CA VAL A 177 2.96 12.11 -2.11
C VAL A 177 1.86 11.07 -2.22
N GLY A 178 0.83 11.21 -1.40
CA GLY A 178 -0.40 10.43 -1.40
C GLY A 178 -1.55 11.23 -2.00
N ILE A 179 -2.43 10.51 -2.68
CA ILE A 179 -3.66 11.04 -3.28
C ILE A 179 -4.81 10.11 -2.88
N ASP A 180 -5.85 10.71 -2.30
CA ASP A 180 -7.12 10.03 -2.05
C ASP A 180 -7.93 9.96 -3.36
N LEU A 181 -8.08 8.75 -3.86
CA LEU A 181 -8.83 8.42 -5.06
C LEU A 181 -10.21 7.85 -4.77
N SER A 182 -10.62 7.76 -3.51
CA SER A 182 -11.92 7.23 -3.13
C SER A 182 -13.12 7.92 -3.78
N PRO A 183 -13.11 9.23 -4.11
CA PRO A 183 -14.18 9.86 -4.88
C PRO A 183 -14.34 9.31 -6.30
N PHE A 184 -13.33 8.60 -6.81
CA PHE A 184 -13.26 8.08 -8.18
C PHE A 184 -13.37 6.56 -8.25
N ILE A 185 -13.79 5.88 -7.17
CA ILE A 185 -14.03 4.42 -7.18
C ILE A 185 -14.98 4.04 -8.33
N GLY A 186 -14.60 3.01 -9.07
CA GLY A 186 -15.29 2.52 -10.27
C GLY A 186 -14.88 3.23 -11.57
N GLN A 187 -14.08 4.30 -11.51
CA GLN A 187 -13.52 4.97 -12.69
C GLN A 187 -12.16 4.39 -13.07
N SER A 188 -11.82 4.52 -14.35
CA SER A 188 -10.46 4.31 -14.84
C SER A 188 -9.71 5.63 -14.85
N ILE A 189 -8.51 5.63 -14.29
CA ILE A 189 -7.64 6.81 -14.25
C ILE A 189 -6.28 6.52 -14.90
N SER A 190 -5.57 7.59 -15.24
CA SER A 190 -4.18 7.56 -15.71
C SER A 190 -3.35 8.58 -14.95
N PHE A 191 -2.25 8.12 -14.36
CA PHE A 191 -1.18 8.99 -13.86
C PHE A 191 -0.13 9.19 -14.96
N GLU A 192 0.10 10.44 -15.34
CA GLU A 192 1.10 10.84 -16.33
C GLU A 192 2.24 11.57 -15.63
N PHE A 193 3.44 11.00 -15.70
CA PHE A 193 4.68 11.64 -15.28
C PHE A 193 5.42 12.09 -16.53
N THR A 194 5.78 13.36 -16.62
CA THR A 194 6.42 13.90 -17.83
C THR A 194 7.63 14.75 -17.50
N THR A 195 8.76 14.47 -18.13
CA THR A 195 10.00 15.28 -18.07
C THR A 195 10.19 16.04 -19.36
N TYR A 196 10.82 17.20 -19.25
CA TYR A 196 11.17 18.06 -20.37
C TYR A 196 12.56 18.63 -20.14
N ASP A 197 13.38 18.59 -21.18
CA ASP A 197 14.53 19.48 -21.38
C ASP A 197 14.08 20.94 -21.49
N CYS A 198 15.01 21.86 -21.76
CA CYS A 198 14.67 23.21 -22.13
C CYS A 198 14.26 23.33 -23.61
N ALA A 199 13.46 24.36 -23.93
CA ALA A 199 13.00 24.63 -25.30
C ALA A 199 14.16 24.92 -26.27
N GLN A 200 15.25 25.52 -25.77
CA GLN A 200 16.41 25.93 -26.56
C GLN A 200 17.43 24.79 -26.80
N SER A 201 17.10 23.55 -26.42
CA SER A 201 17.92 22.35 -26.66
C SER A 201 19.30 22.34 -25.96
N GLY A 202 19.51 23.21 -24.97
CA GLY A 202 20.82 23.37 -24.31
C GLY A 202 20.92 22.76 -22.92
N HIS A 203 19.80 22.39 -22.29
CA HIS A 203 19.76 21.99 -20.87
C HIS A 203 18.76 20.86 -20.66
N PHE A 204 19.09 19.93 -19.77
CA PHE A 204 18.33 18.71 -19.54
C PHE A 204 17.39 18.80 -18.34
N GLY A 205 16.41 17.89 -18.32
CA GLY A 205 15.57 17.65 -17.15
C GLY A 205 15.17 16.18 -17.05
N TYR A 206 15.33 15.58 -15.87
CA TYR A 206 14.92 14.20 -15.63
C TYR A 206 14.45 13.99 -14.19
N ALA A 207 13.74 12.89 -13.96
CA ALA A 207 13.16 12.55 -12.68
C ALA A 207 13.35 11.06 -12.36
N TYR A 208 13.31 10.75 -11.07
CA TYR A 208 13.21 9.38 -10.56
C TYR A 208 11.82 9.18 -9.97
N LEU A 209 11.22 8.01 -10.18
CA LEU A 209 9.90 7.69 -9.69
C LEU A 209 9.76 6.24 -9.20
N SER A 210 8.87 6.05 -8.24
CA SER A 210 8.35 4.74 -7.83
C SER A 210 6.96 4.96 -7.24
N CYS A 211 5.97 4.18 -7.66
CA CYS A 211 4.59 4.37 -7.22
C CYS A 211 4.07 3.16 -6.44
N GLY A 212 2.90 3.29 -5.85
CA GLY A 212 2.20 2.20 -5.21
C GLY A 212 0.78 2.59 -4.85
N CYS A 213 0.03 1.62 -4.36
CA CYS A 213 -1.35 1.83 -3.96
C CYS A 213 -1.62 1.19 -2.61
N ASP A 214 -2.62 1.73 -1.93
CA ASP A 214 -3.16 1.22 -0.68
C ASP A 214 -4.70 1.41 -0.69
N SER A 215 -5.37 0.80 0.26
CA SER A 215 -6.78 1.04 0.53
C SER A 215 -6.98 2.38 1.24
N ASN A 216 -8.12 3.05 1.01
CA ASN A 216 -8.49 4.27 1.72
C ASN A 216 -9.03 3.96 3.13
N LYS A 217 -8.18 3.36 3.98
CA LYS A 217 -8.52 2.93 5.35
C LYS A 217 -7.31 3.06 6.26
N ILE A 218 -7.56 3.29 7.55
CA ILE A 218 -6.55 3.11 8.59
C ILE A 218 -6.37 1.61 8.84
N HIS A 219 -5.14 1.13 8.75
CA HIS A 219 -4.80 -0.25 9.09
C HIS A 219 -4.71 -0.37 10.61
N VAL A 220 -5.40 -1.37 11.17
CA VAL A 220 -5.48 -1.60 12.62
C VAL A 220 -4.76 -2.90 12.94
N ASN A 221 -3.61 -2.80 13.60
CA ASN A 221 -2.74 -3.94 13.91
C ASN A 221 -2.57 -4.07 15.42
N TYR A 222 -3.09 -5.14 16.01
CA TYR A 222 -2.94 -5.40 17.45
C TYR A 222 -1.67 -6.20 17.76
N THR A 223 -1.10 -6.00 18.94
CA THR A 223 -0.13 -6.95 19.53
C THR A 223 -0.81 -8.29 19.83
N GLN A 224 -0.02 -9.36 19.99
CA GLN A 224 -0.53 -10.70 20.30
C GLN A 224 -1.39 -10.74 21.58
N ASN A 225 -1.09 -9.88 22.56
CA ASN A 225 -1.79 -9.80 23.83
C ASN A 225 -2.92 -8.75 23.85
N TYR A 226 -3.13 -8.02 22.75
CA TYR A 226 -4.15 -6.97 22.61
C TYR A 226 -4.05 -5.81 23.61
N ASP A 227 -2.93 -5.71 24.31
CA ASP A 227 -2.59 -4.61 25.23
C ASP A 227 -2.17 -3.34 24.49
N GLN A 228 -1.89 -3.44 23.19
CA GLN A 228 -1.52 -2.34 22.32
C GLN A 228 -2.12 -2.53 20.93
N VAL A 229 -2.50 -1.42 20.31
CA VAL A 229 -2.89 -1.37 18.89
C VAL A 229 -2.11 -0.29 18.19
N THR A 230 -1.57 -0.63 17.02
CA THR A 230 -0.94 0.28 16.09
C THR A 230 -1.95 0.65 15.02
N LEU A 231 -2.26 1.94 14.93
CA LEU A 231 -3.05 2.51 13.85
C LEU A 231 -2.08 3.09 12.83
N THR A 232 -2.24 2.71 11.56
CA THR A 232 -1.38 3.19 10.47
C THR A 232 -2.27 3.80 9.40
N ALA A 233 -2.13 5.11 9.20
CA ALA A 233 -2.77 5.82 8.10
C ALA A 233 -2.02 5.54 6.78
N PRO A 234 -2.68 5.72 5.62
CA PRO A 234 -2.04 5.54 4.32
C PRO A 234 -0.82 6.46 4.11
N PHE A 235 0.10 6.01 3.26
CA PHE A 235 1.36 6.70 2.95
C PHE A 235 1.19 8.02 2.18
N GLY A 236 2.10 8.96 2.41
CA GLY A 236 2.29 10.15 1.55
C GLY A 236 1.49 11.39 1.89
N PHE A 237 0.99 11.48 3.13
CA PHE A 237 0.26 12.64 3.61
C PHE A 237 0.99 13.28 4.79
N GLU A 238 0.64 14.52 5.11
CA GLU A 238 0.78 15.04 6.47
C GLU A 238 -0.41 14.55 7.30
N TYR A 239 -0.15 14.20 8.56
CA TYR A 239 -1.13 13.56 9.43
C TYR A 239 -1.50 14.46 10.61
N LEU A 240 -2.77 14.44 10.99
CA LEU A 240 -3.22 14.98 12.27
C LEU A 240 -4.27 14.03 12.84
N TRP A 241 -3.87 13.24 13.84
CA TRP A 241 -4.77 12.38 14.59
C TRP A 241 -5.58 13.17 15.62
N ASP A 242 -6.76 12.68 15.99
CA ASP A 242 -7.53 13.26 17.11
C ASP A 242 -6.83 13.18 18.48
N THR A 243 -5.77 12.36 18.59
CA THR A 243 -4.83 12.36 19.73
C THR A 243 -3.90 13.58 19.74
N GLY A 244 -3.81 14.31 18.62
CA GLY A 244 -2.85 15.40 18.38
C GLY A 244 -1.53 14.94 17.77
N ASP A 245 -1.34 13.64 17.55
CA ASP A 245 -0.14 13.11 16.88
C ASP A 245 -0.10 13.47 15.39
N THR A 246 1.11 13.59 14.86
CA THR A 246 1.38 13.97 13.45
C THR A 246 2.17 12.93 12.67
N THR A 247 2.37 11.74 13.23
CA THR A 247 3.06 10.63 12.57
C THR A 247 2.09 9.77 11.74
N MET A 248 2.59 9.10 10.70
CA MET A 248 1.79 8.17 9.89
C MET A 248 1.19 7.03 10.71
N SER A 249 1.90 6.61 11.76
CA SER A 249 1.44 5.56 12.66
C SER A 249 1.48 6.03 14.10
N ILE A 250 0.43 5.68 14.84
CA ILE A 250 0.33 5.91 16.28
C ILE A 250 0.14 4.58 17.01
N THR A 251 0.58 4.56 18.25
CA THR A 251 0.44 3.42 19.15
C THR A 251 -0.50 3.80 20.28
N ILE A 252 -1.56 3.02 20.45
CA ILE A 252 -2.50 3.16 21.56
C ILE A 252 -2.28 2.02 22.53
N ASN A 253 -1.92 2.36 23.77
CA ASN A 253 -1.80 1.41 24.86
C ASN A 253 -3.15 1.23 25.56
N ASN A 254 -3.45 0.00 25.98
CA ASN A 254 -4.71 -0.40 26.60
C ASN A 254 -5.94 0.06 25.79
N PRO A 255 -6.06 -0.34 24.52
CA PRO A 255 -7.12 0.15 23.65
C PRO A 255 -8.52 -0.23 24.16
N VAL A 256 -9.44 0.74 24.16
CA VAL A 256 -10.83 0.53 24.57
C VAL A 256 -11.68 0.18 23.35
N PRO A 257 -12.34 -1.00 23.32
CA PRO A 257 -13.24 -1.36 22.23
C PRO A 257 -14.41 -0.39 22.08
N GLY A 258 -14.78 -0.10 20.84
CA GLY A 258 -15.79 0.89 20.47
C GLY A 258 -15.23 2.31 20.31
N THR A 259 -14.00 2.58 20.77
CA THR A 259 -13.36 3.88 20.55
C THR A 259 -13.10 4.11 19.06
N VAL A 260 -13.44 5.29 18.57
CA VAL A 260 -13.18 5.72 17.20
C VAL A 260 -11.99 6.67 17.23
N TYR A 261 -11.00 6.39 16.39
CA TYR A 261 -9.88 7.29 16.10
C TYR A 261 -10.06 7.87 14.72
N THR A 262 -9.72 9.14 14.57
CA THR A 262 -9.80 9.88 13.31
C THR A 262 -8.44 10.46 12.95
N CYS A 263 -8.15 10.52 11.66
CA CYS A 263 -6.93 11.11 11.11
C CYS A 263 -7.30 12.02 9.94
N LEU A 264 -6.89 13.28 10.03
CA LEU A 264 -6.87 14.21 8.91
C LEU A 264 -5.58 13.96 8.11
N LEU A 265 -5.75 13.70 6.83
CA LEU A 265 -4.67 13.56 5.87
C LEU A 265 -4.61 14.81 4.99
N THR A 266 -3.44 15.42 4.87
CA THR A 266 -3.22 16.58 3.97
C THR A 266 -2.16 16.22 2.93
N SER A 267 -2.51 16.26 1.65
CA SER A 267 -1.55 16.06 0.55
C SER A 267 -0.68 17.30 0.35
N ILE A 268 0.47 17.16 -0.32
CA ILE A 268 1.38 18.28 -0.65
C ILE A 268 0.70 19.38 -1.49
N THR A 269 -0.35 19.01 -2.24
CA THR A 269 -1.18 19.94 -3.02
C THR A 269 -2.23 20.66 -2.18
N GLY A 270 -2.28 20.40 -0.87
CA GLY A 270 -3.23 21.01 0.08
C GLY A 270 -4.58 20.30 0.17
N CYS A 271 -4.76 19.18 -0.53
CA CYS A 271 -6.02 18.44 -0.52
C CYS A 271 -6.16 17.60 0.76
N VAL A 272 -7.33 17.69 1.37
CA VAL A 272 -7.61 17.07 2.67
C VAL A 272 -8.57 15.90 2.55
N SER A 273 -8.34 14.85 3.33
CA SER A 273 -9.26 13.74 3.52
C SER A 273 -9.31 13.32 4.99
N TYR A 274 -10.43 12.73 5.41
CA TYR A 274 -10.60 12.24 6.77
C TYR A 274 -10.79 10.74 6.75
N LEU A 275 -9.98 10.03 7.54
CA LEU A 275 -10.15 8.62 7.80
C LEU A 275 -10.55 8.38 9.25
N SER A 276 -11.26 7.28 9.47
CA SER A 276 -11.57 6.80 10.81
C SER A 276 -11.39 5.30 10.92
N ALA A 277 -10.99 4.86 12.12
CA ALA A 277 -10.96 3.47 12.51
C ALA A 277 -11.63 3.31 13.86
N THR A 278 -12.56 2.35 13.94
CA THR A 278 -13.11 1.91 15.22
C THR A 278 -12.24 0.81 15.76
N ILE A 279 -11.74 0.97 16.99
CA ILE A 279 -11.15 -0.13 17.75
C ILE A 279 -12.24 -1.14 18.00
N LEU A 280 -12.14 -2.29 17.36
CA LEU A 280 -13.01 -3.41 17.68
C LEU A 280 -12.34 -4.24 18.76
N LEU A 281 -13.12 -5.04 19.48
CA LEU A 281 -12.48 -6.20 20.11
C LEU A 281 -11.90 -7.01 18.94
N PRO A 282 -10.61 -7.35 18.95
CA PRO A 282 -10.19 -8.50 18.17
C PRO A 282 -11.13 -9.61 18.62
N VAL A 283 -11.84 -10.21 17.66
CA VAL A 283 -12.56 -11.43 17.98
C VAL A 283 -11.47 -12.34 18.54
N GLU A 284 -11.48 -12.60 19.83
CA GLU A 284 -10.63 -13.64 20.40
C GLU A 284 -11.08 -14.93 19.76
N VAL A 285 -10.47 -15.26 18.64
CA VAL A 285 -10.58 -16.54 18.01
C VAL A 285 -9.59 -17.42 18.76
N ASN A 286 -9.83 -17.65 20.06
CA ASN A 286 -9.50 -18.93 20.67
C ASN A 286 -10.44 -19.97 20.03
N THR A 287 -10.26 -20.18 18.72
CA THR A 287 -10.91 -21.27 18.03
C THR A 287 -10.15 -22.52 18.39
N ILE A 288 -10.71 -23.24 19.34
CA ILE A 288 -10.26 -24.56 19.73
C ILE A 288 -10.64 -25.48 18.57
N LEU A 289 -9.64 -26.16 17.99
CA LEU A 289 -9.93 -27.24 17.04
C LEU A 289 -10.69 -28.33 17.79
N LEU A 290 -11.91 -28.63 17.35
CA LEU A 290 -12.64 -29.78 17.85
C LEU A 290 -11.91 -31.04 17.39
N ALA A 291 -11.52 -31.87 18.34
CA ALA A 291 -10.98 -33.19 18.06
C ALA A 291 -11.93 -33.96 17.12
N GLU A 292 -11.39 -34.72 16.17
CA GLU A 292 -12.20 -35.47 15.20
C GLU A 292 -13.18 -36.44 15.88
N SER A 293 -12.78 -37.00 17.03
CA SER A 293 -13.64 -37.86 17.87
C SER A 293 -14.91 -37.18 18.39
N ASN A 294 -14.94 -35.84 18.39
CA ASN A 294 -16.07 -35.06 18.86
C ASN A 294 -17.07 -34.73 17.75
N VAL A 295 -16.81 -35.11 16.50
CA VAL A 295 -17.69 -34.87 15.36
C VAL A 295 -17.91 -36.17 14.61
N TYR A 296 -19.10 -36.76 14.72
CA TYR A 296 -19.32 -38.11 14.23
C TYR A 296 -20.78 -38.39 13.79
N PRO A 297 -21.00 -39.23 12.75
CA PRO A 297 -20.00 -39.67 11.78
C PRO A 297 -19.51 -38.49 10.93
N ASN A 298 -18.22 -38.49 10.60
CA ASN A 298 -17.61 -37.57 9.64
C ASN A 298 -16.61 -38.37 8.79
N PRO A 299 -16.89 -38.65 7.50
CA PRO A 299 -17.98 -38.09 6.69
C PRO A 299 -19.41 -38.45 7.12
N THR A 300 -20.38 -37.60 6.78
CA THR A 300 -21.82 -37.77 7.03
C THR A 300 -22.61 -37.91 5.72
N ASN A 301 -23.68 -38.71 5.72
CA ASN A 301 -24.61 -38.82 4.58
C ASN A 301 -25.86 -37.93 4.74
N ASN A 302 -26.37 -37.80 5.96
CA ASN A 302 -27.62 -37.09 6.24
C ASN A 302 -27.56 -36.28 7.53
N LYS A 303 -26.76 -36.69 8.52
CA LYS A 303 -26.65 -36.03 9.81
C LYS A 303 -25.36 -36.42 10.54
N PHE A 304 -24.88 -35.51 11.39
CA PHE A 304 -23.76 -35.76 12.28
C PHE A 304 -24.03 -35.17 13.67
N PHE A 305 -23.27 -35.64 14.65
CA PHE A 305 -23.34 -35.24 16.04
C PHE A 305 -22.07 -34.51 16.43
N ILE A 306 -22.20 -33.56 17.35
CA ILE A 306 -21.08 -32.82 17.93
C ILE A 306 -21.09 -32.95 19.44
N LYS A 307 -19.95 -33.33 20.02
CA LYS A 307 -19.68 -33.26 21.47
C LYS A 307 -18.85 -32.02 21.79
N ILE A 308 -19.40 -31.12 22.61
CA ILE A 308 -18.65 -29.99 23.15
C ILE A 308 -17.79 -30.50 24.31
N PRO A 309 -16.47 -30.23 24.35
CA PRO A 309 -15.58 -30.66 25.44
C PRO A 309 -15.90 -30.08 26.83
N GLU A 310 -16.89 -29.21 26.96
CA GLU A 310 -17.23 -28.52 28.21
C GLU A 310 -18.18 -29.35 29.08
N THR A 311 -17.83 -29.56 30.34
CA THR A 311 -18.63 -30.33 31.30
C THR A 311 -19.64 -29.45 32.04
N ASN A 312 -20.57 -28.82 31.31
CA ASN A 312 -21.66 -28.05 31.92
C ASN A 312 -22.94 -28.06 31.08
N ASN A 313 -23.99 -28.72 31.58
CA ASN A 313 -25.29 -28.87 30.89
C ASN A 313 -26.09 -27.56 30.76
N SER A 314 -25.64 -26.47 31.38
CA SER A 314 -26.25 -25.15 31.25
C SER A 314 -25.67 -24.31 30.10
N ILE A 315 -24.63 -24.80 29.40
CA ILE A 315 -24.06 -24.09 28.25
C ILE A 315 -25.07 -24.03 27.11
N THR A 316 -25.27 -22.82 26.59
CA THR A 316 -25.94 -22.59 25.32
C THR A 316 -24.90 -22.30 24.25
N TYR A 317 -25.25 -22.51 22.99
CA TYR A 317 -24.33 -22.27 21.87
C TYR A 317 -25.08 -21.79 20.64
N THR A 318 -24.36 -21.06 19.78
CA THR A 318 -24.70 -20.84 18.37
C THR A 318 -23.75 -21.68 17.52
N TYR A 319 -24.24 -22.31 16.47
CA TYR A 319 -23.39 -22.98 15.50
C TYR A 319 -23.74 -22.55 14.09
N THR A 320 -22.72 -22.46 13.25
CA THR A 320 -22.81 -22.02 11.87
C THR A 320 -21.98 -22.95 10.99
N LEU A 321 -22.59 -23.48 9.93
CA LEU A 321 -21.94 -24.30 8.92
C LEU A 321 -21.72 -23.45 7.66
N TYR A 322 -20.46 -23.27 7.29
CA TYR A 322 -20.04 -22.49 6.13
C TYR A 322 -19.68 -23.40 4.96
N GLY A 323 -20.10 -23.02 3.76
CA GLY A 323 -19.57 -23.60 2.53
C GLY A 323 -18.20 -23.01 2.15
N ILE A 324 -17.59 -23.55 1.10
CA ILE A 324 -16.22 -23.20 0.68
C ILE A 324 -16.02 -21.72 0.25
N ASN A 325 -17.08 -21.00 -0.13
CA ASN A 325 -17.00 -19.57 -0.48
C ASN A 325 -17.44 -18.68 0.70
N ASN A 326 -17.34 -19.20 1.92
CA ASN A 326 -17.70 -18.51 3.16
C ASN A 326 -19.20 -18.18 3.28
N GLN A 327 -20.07 -18.79 2.47
CA GLN A 327 -21.52 -18.66 2.60
C GLN A 327 -22.05 -19.45 3.81
N VAL A 328 -22.99 -18.86 4.57
CA VAL A 328 -23.69 -19.54 5.66
C VAL A 328 -24.73 -20.50 5.05
N VAL A 329 -24.64 -21.77 5.40
CA VAL A 329 -25.52 -22.85 4.89
C VAL A 329 -26.51 -23.29 5.96
N ILE A 330 -26.05 -23.39 7.20
CA ILE A 330 -26.88 -23.69 8.37
C ILE A 330 -26.44 -22.74 9.49
N GLU A 331 -27.39 -22.15 10.19
CA GLU A 331 -27.15 -21.44 11.44
C GLU A 331 -28.26 -21.78 12.44
N ASN A 332 -27.90 -22.14 13.67
CA ASN A 332 -28.88 -22.43 14.71
C ASN A 332 -28.31 -22.23 16.11
N LYS A 333 -29.18 -22.36 17.11
CA LYS A 333 -28.86 -22.30 18.54
C LYS A 333 -29.24 -23.60 19.23
N GLY A 334 -28.53 -23.92 20.30
CA GLY A 334 -28.85 -25.09 21.11
C GLY A 334 -28.34 -24.98 22.54
N LYS A 335 -28.55 -26.06 23.28
CA LYS A 335 -28.15 -26.22 24.68
C LYS A 335 -27.64 -27.64 24.90
N GLY A 336 -26.72 -27.80 25.84
CA GLY A 336 -26.18 -29.10 26.24
C GLY A 336 -24.78 -29.36 25.69
N ASN A 337 -24.26 -30.54 25.98
CA ASN A 337 -22.91 -30.97 25.62
C ASN A 337 -22.85 -31.83 24.36
N GLU A 338 -23.99 -32.27 23.83
CA GLU A 338 -24.09 -33.03 22.59
C GLU A 338 -25.33 -32.64 21.77
N PHE A 339 -25.19 -32.56 20.45
CA PHE A 339 -26.30 -32.18 19.56
C PHE A 339 -26.16 -32.73 18.13
N GLU A 340 -27.30 -32.85 17.45
CA GLU A 340 -27.44 -33.34 16.08
C GLU A 340 -27.55 -32.18 15.09
N ILE A 341 -26.88 -32.29 13.94
CA ILE A 341 -27.04 -31.40 12.79
C ILE A 341 -27.52 -32.23 11.59
N ASN A 342 -28.65 -31.82 11.01
CA ASN A 342 -29.19 -32.40 9.78
C ASN A 342 -28.56 -31.73 8.54
N THR A 343 -28.05 -32.56 7.63
CA THR A 343 -27.37 -32.21 6.38
C THR A 343 -28.08 -32.78 5.14
N SER A 344 -29.28 -33.36 5.28
CA SER A 344 -30.01 -34.00 4.15
C SER A 344 -30.36 -33.03 3.02
N ASN A 345 -30.45 -31.73 3.32
CA ASN A 345 -30.89 -30.69 2.40
C ASN A 345 -29.75 -29.81 1.88
N ILE A 346 -28.49 -30.17 2.17
CA ILE A 346 -27.31 -29.43 1.71
C ILE A 346 -26.54 -30.27 0.70
N ALA A 347 -25.86 -29.61 -0.23
CA ALA A 347 -25.10 -30.28 -1.26
C ALA A 347 -23.98 -31.16 -0.69
N LYS A 348 -23.50 -32.11 -1.50
CA LYS A 348 -22.32 -32.90 -1.17
C LYS A 348 -21.08 -32.03 -1.27
N GLY A 349 -20.15 -32.14 -0.32
CA GLY A 349 -18.93 -31.33 -0.32
C GLY A 349 -18.27 -31.14 1.04
N ASN A 350 -17.27 -30.25 1.05
CA ASN A 350 -16.54 -29.85 2.26
C ASN A 350 -17.19 -28.60 2.87
N TYR A 351 -17.32 -28.61 4.19
CA TYR A 351 -17.88 -27.51 4.96
C TYR A 351 -17.01 -27.21 6.18
N ILE A 352 -17.10 -25.97 6.67
CA ILE A 352 -16.46 -25.52 7.91
C ILE A 352 -17.54 -25.27 8.95
N LEU A 353 -17.49 -26.01 10.05
CA LEU A 353 -18.34 -25.78 11.21
C LEU A 353 -17.65 -24.82 12.17
N ILE A 354 -18.37 -23.81 12.64
CA ILE A 354 -17.98 -22.92 13.74
C ILE A 354 -19.05 -23.00 14.82
N ILE A 355 -18.65 -23.17 16.08
CA ILE A 355 -19.53 -23.18 17.24
C ILE A 355 -19.04 -22.10 18.20
N GLN A 356 -19.96 -21.33 18.77
CA GLN A 356 -19.66 -20.37 19.83
C GLN A 356 -20.54 -20.65 21.03
N THR A 357 -19.94 -20.90 22.19
CA THR A 357 -20.64 -21.19 23.44
C THR A 357 -20.95 -19.92 24.24
N SER A 358 -21.86 -20.00 25.20
CA SER A 358 -22.20 -18.91 26.13
C SER A 358 -21.04 -18.52 27.05
N THR A 359 -20.07 -19.42 27.23
CA THR A 359 -18.77 -19.18 27.90
C THR A 359 -17.78 -18.44 27.00
N LYS A 360 -18.20 -18.07 25.78
CA LYS A 360 -17.42 -17.39 24.73
C LYS A 360 -16.32 -18.22 24.09
N ASN A 361 -16.22 -19.53 24.37
CA ASN A 361 -15.32 -20.40 23.61
C ASN A 361 -15.82 -20.57 22.17
N LYS A 362 -14.89 -20.60 21.22
CA LYS A 362 -15.18 -20.95 19.83
C LYS A 362 -14.55 -22.28 19.49
N TYR A 363 -15.29 -23.10 18.75
CA TYR A 363 -14.78 -24.36 18.23
C TYR A 363 -14.90 -24.42 16.72
N LYS A 364 -13.96 -25.10 16.06
CA LYS A 364 -13.96 -25.30 14.60
C LYS A 364 -13.72 -26.75 14.24
N SER A 365 -14.43 -27.23 13.22
CA SER A 365 -14.20 -28.54 12.61
C SER A 365 -14.48 -28.52 11.10
N LYS A 366 -13.85 -29.43 10.36
CA LYS A 366 -14.15 -29.69 8.94
C LYS A 366 -15.20 -30.79 8.85
N ILE A 367 -16.26 -30.58 8.07
CA ILE A 367 -17.33 -31.56 7.84
C ILE A 367 -17.30 -31.99 6.37
N ILE A 368 -17.45 -33.29 6.13
CA ILE A 368 -17.55 -33.87 4.80
C ILE A 368 -18.96 -34.45 4.64
N VAL A 369 -19.74 -33.92 3.70
CA VAL A 369 -21.09 -34.39 3.35
C VAL A 369 -21.03 -35.21 2.07
N ASN A 370 -21.48 -36.46 2.12
CA ASN A 370 -21.32 -37.48 1.09
C ASN A 370 -22.51 -37.69 0.15
#